data_AF-A0A8I1RYD7-F1
#
_entry.id   AF-A0A8I1RYD7-F1
#
_cell.length_a   1.000
_cell.length_b   1.000
_cell.length_c   1.000
_cell.angle_alpha   90.00
_cell.angle_beta   90.00
_cell.angle_gamma   90.00
#
_symmetry.space_group_name_H-M   'P 1'
#
loop_
_entity.id
_entity.type
_entity.pdbx_description
1 polymer ?
#
loop_
_entity_poly.entity_id
_entity_poly.type
_entity_poly.pdbx_seq_one_letter_code
_entity_poly.pdbx_strand_id
1 'polypeptide(L)'
;MTYQEPLSQKAVAIAVSESADMAGLGLAPEHLRDAMAEIARHLLAMGARLVYGGDLRANGFTQLLFELVARYRRDADVGDTRPAVINYLAWPVVMSKPRAELHKLMDELAGLAEFHFLDRQGADLAPSALEDPVRPTLTDADWADALTAMRGVLTRVSDARVVVGGRTEGYKGRMPGIAEEALTALEAAQPLFLLGGFGGCARDIAITLKLLPEPVSFVAWNGQDEFRRFDSGALRNGLTVDENATLVRTVHVDEAVAFILRGLLRLAKQPAGPF
;
A
#
# COMPACT_ATOMS: atom_id res chain seq x y z
N MET A 1 -26.93 -18.13 12.53
CA MET A 1 -25.85 -18.02 11.54
C MET A 1 -25.04 -16.81 11.94
N THR A 2 -23.79 -17.00 12.36
CA THR A 2 -22.88 -15.88 12.63
C THR A 2 -22.53 -15.28 11.28
N TYR A 3 -23.01 -14.07 11.00
CA TYR A 3 -22.64 -13.33 9.80
C TYR A 3 -21.13 -13.12 9.83
N GLN A 4 -20.43 -13.57 8.79
CA GLN A 4 -18.99 -13.38 8.64
C GLN A 4 -18.73 -12.64 7.35
N GLU A 5 -18.05 -11.50 7.46
CA GLU A 5 -17.66 -10.72 6.31
C GLU A 5 -16.55 -11.44 5.54
N PRO A 6 -16.61 -11.55 4.19
CA PRO A 6 -15.72 -12.43 3.44
C PRO A 6 -14.22 -12.12 3.60
N LEU A 7 -13.87 -10.88 3.95
CA LEU A 7 -12.50 -10.45 4.16
C LEU A 7 -12.22 -10.06 5.62
N SER A 8 -13.08 -10.42 6.58
CA SER A 8 -12.96 -10.06 8.01
C SER A 8 -11.62 -10.46 8.64
N GLN A 9 -11.00 -11.52 8.12
CA GLN A 9 -9.70 -12.03 8.57
C GLN A 9 -8.54 -11.66 7.66
N LYS A 10 -8.73 -10.71 6.74
CA LYS A 10 -7.72 -10.29 5.77
C LYS A 10 -7.17 -8.91 6.09
N ALA A 11 -5.85 -8.79 6.05
CA ALA A 11 -5.12 -7.53 6.10
C ALA A 11 -4.62 -7.19 4.68
N VAL A 12 -5.07 -6.06 4.12
CA VAL A 12 -4.69 -5.63 2.77
C VAL A 12 -3.85 -4.37 2.86
N ALA A 13 -2.62 -4.43 2.35
CA ALA A 13 -1.75 -3.28 2.25
C ALA A 13 -2.14 -2.43 1.04
N ILE A 14 -2.33 -1.12 1.24
CA ILE A 14 -2.53 -0.17 0.14
C ILE A 14 -1.30 0.72 0.02
N ALA A 15 -0.72 0.73 -1.17
CA ALA A 15 0.43 1.52 -1.54
C ALA A 15 0.01 2.47 -2.67
N VAL A 16 0.03 3.76 -2.40
CA VAL A 16 -0.42 4.79 -3.35
C VAL A 16 0.52 5.98 -3.33
N SER A 17 0.90 6.46 -4.51
CA SER A 17 1.67 7.68 -4.66
C SER A 17 1.38 8.32 -6.02
N GLU A 18 1.50 9.64 -6.07
CA GLU A 18 1.38 10.43 -7.31
C GLU A 18 2.35 9.94 -8.39
N SER A 19 1.95 10.11 -9.65
CA SER A 19 2.80 9.83 -10.82
C SER A 19 2.89 11.08 -11.69
N ALA A 20 4.08 11.39 -12.21
CA ALA A 20 4.31 12.61 -12.99
C ALA A 20 3.63 12.58 -14.38
N ASP A 21 3.39 11.38 -14.90
CA ASP A 21 2.82 11.11 -16.22
C ASP A 21 1.28 11.06 -16.23
N MET A 22 0.61 11.21 -15.07
CA MET A 22 -0.86 11.17 -14.97
C MET A 22 -1.55 12.12 -15.95
N ALA A 23 -1.07 13.36 -16.09
CA ALA A 23 -1.66 14.34 -16.99
C ALA A 23 -1.58 13.88 -18.47
N GLY A 24 -0.49 13.20 -18.85
CA GLY A 24 -0.33 12.60 -20.18
C GLY A 24 -1.28 11.42 -20.44
N LEU A 25 -1.83 10.83 -19.37
CA LEU A 25 -2.86 9.78 -19.41
C LEU A 25 -4.28 10.35 -19.31
N GLY A 26 -4.44 11.68 -19.32
CA GLY A 26 -5.73 12.35 -19.15
C GLY A 26 -6.24 12.35 -17.70
N LEU A 27 -5.36 12.10 -16.72
CA LEU A 27 -5.70 12.02 -15.31
C LEU A 27 -5.19 13.24 -14.54
N ALA A 28 -6.05 13.71 -13.64
CA ALA A 28 -5.72 14.70 -12.61
C ALA A 28 -5.49 14.02 -11.24
N PRO A 29 -4.79 14.66 -10.28
CA PRO A 29 -4.52 14.10 -8.94
C PRO A 29 -5.76 13.61 -8.20
N GLU A 30 -6.93 14.21 -8.46
CA GLU A 30 -8.21 13.84 -7.89
C GLU A 30 -8.59 12.38 -8.21
N HIS A 31 -8.30 11.90 -9.42
CA HIS A 31 -8.59 10.51 -9.80
C HIS A 31 -7.81 9.51 -8.93
N LEU A 32 -6.58 9.85 -8.55
CA LEU A 32 -5.77 8.98 -7.68
C LEU A 32 -6.28 9.02 -6.23
N ARG A 33 -6.79 10.17 -5.77
CA ARG A 33 -7.45 10.30 -4.46
C ARG A 33 -8.75 9.51 -4.44
N ASP A 34 -9.55 9.58 -5.50
CA ASP A 34 -10.78 8.82 -5.66
C ASP A 34 -10.47 7.32 -5.69
N ALA A 35 -9.46 6.88 -6.44
CA ALA A 35 -9.01 5.49 -6.45
C ALA A 35 -8.64 4.98 -5.05
N MET A 36 -7.81 5.73 -4.31
CA MET A 36 -7.46 5.40 -2.93
C MET A 36 -8.71 5.30 -2.05
N ALA A 37 -9.62 6.26 -2.16
CA ALA A 37 -10.80 6.34 -1.31
C ALA A 37 -11.79 5.20 -1.57
N GLU A 38 -12.08 4.92 -2.84
CA GLU A 38 -12.98 3.85 -3.25
C GLU A 38 -12.43 2.46 -2.90
N ILE A 39 -11.13 2.22 -3.16
CA ILE A 39 -10.48 0.96 -2.81
C ILE A 39 -10.53 0.73 -1.30
N ALA A 40 -10.12 1.72 -0.51
CA ALA A 40 -10.14 1.62 0.95
C ALA A 40 -11.55 1.37 1.48
N ARG A 41 -12.55 2.12 1.01
CA ARG A 41 -13.93 1.99 1.48
C ARG A 41 -14.54 0.63 1.17
N HIS A 42 -14.34 0.12 -0.03
CA HIS A 42 -14.90 -1.18 -0.41
C HIS A 42 -14.20 -2.33 0.32
N LEU A 43 -12.89 -2.23 0.56
CA LEU A 43 -12.18 -3.21 1.39
C LEU A 43 -12.70 -3.20 2.84
N LEU A 44 -12.91 -2.03 3.44
CA LEU A 44 -13.50 -1.89 4.78
C LEU A 44 -14.93 -2.42 4.86
N ALA A 45 -15.73 -2.18 3.83
CA ALA A 45 -17.10 -2.68 3.73
C ALA A 45 -17.18 -4.21 3.61
N MET A 46 -16.12 -4.84 3.07
CA MET A 46 -16.00 -6.31 3.01
C MET A 46 -15.30 -6.90 4.25
N GLY A 47 -15.03 -6.07 5.26
CA GLY A 47 -14.44 -6.46 6.54
C GLY A 47 -12.91 -6.51 6.59
N ALA A 48 -12.20 -6.14 5.52
CA ALA A 48 -10.74 -6.16 5.53
C ALA A 48 -10.15 -5.11 6.50
N ARG A 49 -9.01 -5.43 7.09
CA ARG A 49 -8.13 -4.47 7.77
C ARG A 49 -7.20 -3.84 6.74
N LEU A 50 -6.97 -2.54 6.82
CA LEU A 50 -6.07 -1.83 5.92
C LEU A 50 -4.70 -1.66 6.57
N VAL A 51 -3.65 -2.06 5.86
CA VAL A 51 -2.26 -1.88 6.27
C VAL A 51 -1.66 -0.74 5.45
N TYR A 52 -0.99 0.21 6.10
CA TYR A 52 -0.51 1.42 5.43
C TYR A 52 0.88 1.84 5.91
N GLY A 53 1.72 2.29 4.98
CA GLY A 53 3.02 2.90 5.24
C GLY A 53 3.08 4.30 4.63
N GLY A 54 2.81 5.31 5.46
CA GLY A 54 2.72 6.72 5.04
C GLY A 54 3.83 7.61 5.59
N ASP A 55 3.88 8.86 5.12
CA ASP A 55 4.84 9.89 5.54
C ASP A 55 4.20 11.01 6.40
N LEU A 56 2.91 10.88 6.74
CA LEU A 56 2.13 11.88 7.49
C LEU A 56 2.22 13.31 6.91
N ARG A 57 2.44 13.46 5.60
CA ARG A 57 2.46 14.79 4.98
C ARG A 57 1.07 15.42 4.97
N ALA A 58 1.01 16.75 5.14
CA ALA A 58 -0.24 17.49 5.02
C ALA A 58 -0.86 17.27 3.63
N ASN A 59 -2.18 17.10 3.58
CA ASN A 59 -2.95 16.79 2.38
C ASN A 59 -2.54 15.48 1.67
N GLY A 60 -1.74 14.62 2.33
CA GLY A 60 -1.31 13.33 1.81
C GLY A 60 -2.38 12.24 1.91
N PHE A 61 -2.07 11.07 1.34
CA PHE A 61 -2.95 9.90 1.36
C PHE A 61 -3.17 9.32 2.76
N THR A 62 -2.21 9.51 3.68
CA THR A 62 -2.38 9.09 5.09
C THR A 62 -3.55 9.83 5.75
N GLN A 63 -3.63 11.15 5.55
CA GLN A 63 -4.73 11.96 6.06
C GLN A 63 -6.06 11.56 5.41
N LEU A 64 -6.07 11.34 4.09
CA LEU A 64 -7.26 10.85 3.38
C LEU A 64 -7.76 9.51 3.95
N LEU A 65 -6.87 8.55 4.20
CA LEU A 65 -7.21 7.26 4.79
C LEU A 65 -7.84 7.42 6.18
N PHE A 66 -7.29 8.31 7.00
CA PHE A 66 -7.79 8.58 8.34
C PHE A 66 -9.16 9.28 8.33
N GLU A 67 -9.36 10.24 7.44
CA GLU A 67 -10.68 10.87 7.23
C GLU A 67 -11.73 9.85 6.77
N LEU A 68 -11.33 8.85 5.96
CA LEU A 68 -12.22 7.78 5.53
C LEU A 68 -12.61 6.89 6.71
N VAL A 69 -11.66 6.39 7.51
CA VAL A 69 -11.99 5.46 8.60
C VAL A 69 -12.67 6.12 9.79
N ALA A 70 -12.56 7.44 9.93
CA ALA A 70 -13.39 8.21 10.85
C ALA A 70 -14.87 8.27 10.44
N ARG A 71 -15.18 8.11 9.14
CA ARG A 71 -16.55 8.19 8.59
C ARG A 71 -17.14 6.82 8.27
N TYR A 72 -16.30 5.88 7.86
CA TYR A 72 -16.67 4.54 7.46
C TYR A 72 -16.13 3.53 8.45
N ARG A 73 -17.03 2.78 9.10
CA ARG A 73 -16.65 1.68 9.98
C ARG A 73 -16.36 0.43 9.14
N ARG A 74 -15.35 -0.34 9.54
CA ARG A 74 -15.13 -1.69 9.02
C ARG A 74 -16.32 -2.57 9.39
N ASP A 75 -16.89 -3.28 8.42
CA ASP A 75 -17.93 -4.27 8.69
C ASP A 75 -17.25 -5.53 9.23
N ALA A 76 -17.15 -5.67 10.54
CA ALA A 76 -16.38 -6.72 11.18
C ALA A 76 -17.30 -7.79 11.76
N ASP A 77 -16.80 -9.02 11.85
CA ASP A 77 -17.51 -10.12 12.50
C ASP A 77 -17.88 -9.76 13.95
N VAL A 78 -18.98 -10.34 14.45
CA VAL A 78 -19.43 -10.10 15.83
C VAL A 78 -18.31 -10.45 16.82
N GLY A 79 -17.89 -9.45 17.60
CA GLY A 79 -16.82 -9.57 18.59
C GLY A 79 -15.42 -9.17 18.10
N ASP A 80 -15.25 -8.87 16.80
CA ASP A 80 -13.99 -8.35 16.28
C ASP A 80 -13.87 -6.83 16.53
N THR A 81 -13.13 -6.49 17.58
CA THR A 81 -12.86 -5.10 17.98
C THR A 81 -11.53 -4.56 17.46
N ARG A 82 -10.84 -5.28 16.56
CA ARG A 82 -9.54 -4.82 16.04
C ARG A 82 -9.71 -3.49 15.30
N PRO A 83 -8.74 -2.56 15.33
CA PRO A 83 -8.80 -1.34 14.52
C PRO A 83 -8.88 -1.62 13.02
N ALA A 84 -9.57 -0.74 12.30
CA ALA A 84 -9.80 -0.83 10.86
C ALA A 84 -8.51 -0.64 10.05
N VAL A 85 -7.61 0.22 10.57
CA VAL A 85 -6.32 0.53 9.95
C VAL A 85 -5.19 0.16 10.89
N ILE A 86 -4.10 -0.35 10.31
CA ILE A 86 -2.79 -0.48 10.96
C ILE A 86 -1.81 0.37 10.18
N ASN A 87 -1.27 1.40 10.81
CA ASN A 87 -0.33 2.32 10.19
C ASN A 87 1.07 2.10 10.74
N TYR A 88 2.03 1.82 9.86
CA TYR A 88 3.44 1.66 10.20
C TYR A 88 4.23 2.88 9.73
N LEU A 89 4.96 3.50 10.65
CA LEU A 89 5.77 4.67 10.37
C LEU A 89 7.25 4.30 10.49
N ALA A 90 7.99 4.50 9.40
CA ALA A 90 9.43 4.27 9.38
C ALA A 90 10.14 5.26 10.31
N TRP A 91 11.19 4.80 10.99
CA TRP A 91 12.01 5.59 11.91
C TRP A 91 12.29 7.05 11.50
N PRO A 92 12.78 7.36 10.29
CA PRO A 92 13.06 8.74 9.87
C PRO A 92 11.80 9.61 9.76
N VAL A 93 10.63 9.03 9.46
CA VAL A 93 9.34 9.75 9.48
C VAL A 93 8.99 10.12 10.91
N VAL A 94 9.15 9.19 11.86
CA VAL A 94 8.88 9.43 13.28
C VAL A 94 9.82 10.50 13.84
N MET A 95 11.11 10.42 13.53
CA MET A 95 12.12 11.36 14.02
C MET A 95 12.00 12.77 13.43
N SER A 96 11.46 12.89 12.20
CA SER A 96 11.24 14.18 11.55
C SER A 96 9.95 14.88 11.98
N LYS A 97 9.06 14.20 12.72
CA LYS A 97 7.79 14.75 13.18
C LYS A 97 7.85 15.27 14.63
N PRO A 98 7.21 16.41 14.93
CA PRO A 98 7.01 16.87 16.30
C PRO A 98 6.23 15.84 17.12
N ARG A 99 6.67 15.56 18.34
CA ARG A 99 5.99 14.62 19.26
C ARG A 99 4.52 14.97 19.48
N ALA A 100 4.23 16.25 19.67
CA ALA A 100 2.86 16.74 19.85
C ALA A 100 1.95 16.43 18.66
N GLU A 101 2.48 16.45 17.43
CA GLU A 101 1.72 16.08 16.23
C GLU A 101 1.42 14.57 16.21
N LEU A 102 2.40 13.74 16.59
CA LEU A 102 2.22 12.29 16.68
C LEU A 102 1.19 11.92 17.76
N HIS A 103 1.26 12.51 18.95
CA HIS A 103 0.27 12.26 20.01
C HIS A 103 -1.13 12.71 19.61
N LYS A 104 -1.25 13.92 19.04
CA LYS A 104 -2.53 14.42 18.54
C LYS A 104 -3.15 13.44 17.54
N LEU A 105 -2.35 12.91 16.62
CA LEU A 105 -2.81 11.93 15.63
C LEU A 105 -3.27 10.62 16.28
N MET A 106 -2.52 10.11 17.27
CA MET A 106 -2.89 8.91 18.02
C MET A 106 -4.19 9.10 18.78
N ASP A 107 -4.38 10.25 19.41
CA ASP A 107 -5.59 10.59 20.17
C ASP A 107 -6.82 10.73 19.26
N GLU A 108 -6.68 11.43 18.12
CA GLU A 108 -7.76 11.64 17.14
C GLU A 108 -8.26 10.33 16.51
N LEU A 109 -7.40 9.31 16.44
CA LEU A 109 -7.68 8.03 15.78
C LEU A 109 -7.74 6.84 16.75
N ALA A 110 -7.82 7.12 18.05
CA ALA A 110 -7.94 6.10 19.08
C ALA A 110 -9.16 5.19 18.80
N GLY A 111 -8.89 3.88 18.70
CA GLY A 111 -9.90 2.86 18.39
C GLY A 111 -10.26 2.73 16.91
N LEU A 112 -9.83 3.65 16.05
CA LEU A 112 -10.03 3.60 14.59
C LEU A 112 -8.80 3.05 13.88
N ALA A 113 -7.61 3.49 14.31
CA ALA A 113 -6.32 3.07 13.77
C ALA A 113 -5.37 2.59 14.88
N GLU A 114 -4.56 1.60 14.54
CA GLU A 114 -3.41 1.13 15.31
C GLU A 114 -2.14 1.74 14.72
N PHE A 115 -1.22 2.22 15.56
CA PHE A 115 0.03 2.86 15.15
C PHE A 115 1.24 2.05 15.61
N HIS A 116 2.13 1.75 14.66
CA HIS A 116 3.43 1.15 14.91
C HIS A 116 4.52 2.12 14.47
N PHE A 117 5.29 2.60 15.43
CA PHE A 117 6.45 3.46 15.18
C PHE A 117 7.69 2.57 15.13
N LEU A 118 8.30 2.43 13.97
CA LEU A 118 9.36 1.46 13.78
C LEU A 118 10.75 2.08 14.00
N ASP A 119 11.68 1.26 14.46
CA ASP A 119 13.11 1.57 14.48
C ASP A 119 13.72 1.37 13.08
N ARG A 120 15.05 1.55 12.98
CA ARG A 120 15.78 1.44 11.71
C ARG A 120 15.77 0.02 11.14
N GLN A 121 15.51 -0.98 11.97
CA GLN A 121 15.50 -2.39 11.62
C GLN A 121 14.08 -2.94 11.41
N GLY A 122 13.05 -2.12 11.62
CA GLY A 122 11.65 -2.49 11.45
C GLY A 122 11.03 -3.18 12.66
N ALA A 123 11.62 -3.04 13.86
CA ALA A 123 10.99 -3.42 15.12
C ALA A 123 10.26 -2.21 15.74
N ASP A 124 9.27 -2.47 16.61
CA ASP A 124 8.57 -1.38 17.30
C ASP A 124 9.52 -0.61 18.23
N LEU A 125 9.51 0.73 18.12
CA LEU A 125 10.20 1.62 19.04
C LEU A 125 9.60 1.49 20.43
N ALA A 126 10.48 1.49 21.43
CA ALA A 126 10.06 1.64 22.81
C ALA A 126 9.35 3.00 23.00
N PRO A 127 8.27 3.09 23.80
CA PRO A 127 7.57 4.35 24.06
C PRO A 127 8.50 5.47 24.55
N SER A 128 9.53 5.14 25.35
CA SER A 128 10.52 6.09 25.82
C SER A 128 11.35 6.74 24.70
N ALA A 129 11.56 6.05 23.57
CA ALA A 129 12.29 6.58 22.43
C ALA A 129 11.45 7.60 21.63
N LEU A 130 10.12 7.48 21.66
CA LEU A 130 9.23 8.49 21.07
C LEU A 130 9.31 9.80 21.84
N GLU A 131 9.49 9.71 23.16
CA GLU A 131 9.56 10.83 24.09
C GLU A 131 10.91 11.54 24.15
N ASP A 132 11.93 11.01 23.48
CA ASP A 132 13.25 11.62 23.49
C ASP A 132 13.19 13.04 22.90
N PRO A 133 13.58 14.09 23.66
CA PRO A 133 13.64 15.46 23.15
C PRO A 133 14.72 15.64 22.08
N VAL A 134 15.74 14.78 22.05
CA VAL A 134 16.83 14.84 21.09
C VAL A 134 16.43 14.09 19.82
N ARG A 135 16.26 14.84 18.73
CA ARG A 135 16.05 14.27 17.40
C ARG A 135 17.38 14.18 16.64
N PRO A 136 17.76 13.01 16.11
CA PRO A 136 19.01 12.87 15.36
C PRO A 136 18.92 13.58 14.01
N THR A 137 20.07 14.00 13.49
CA THR A 137 20.18 14.39 12.07
C THR A 137 20.05 13.14 11.21
N LEU A 138 19.11 13.16 10.27
CA LEU A 138 18.82 12.02 9.39
C LEU A 138 19.66 12.10 8.13
N THR A 139 20.32 10.99 7.77
CA THR A 139 21.04 10.85 6.50
C THR A 139 20.17 10.17 5.45
N ASP A 140 20.53 10.27 4.17
CA ASP A 140 19.83 9.54 3.11
C ASP A 140 19.95 8.01 3.26
N ALA A 141 21.03 7.52 3.87
CA ALA A 141 21.19 6.10 4.22
C ALA A 141 20.19 5.67 5.29
N ASP A 142 19.97 6.49 6.33
CA ASP A 142 18.95 6.21 7.35
C ASP A 142 17.54 6.15 6.73
N TRP A 143 17.25 7.02 5.76
CA TRP A 143 16.00 6.96 5.00
C TRP A 143 15.87 5.69 4.19
N ALA A 144 16.91 5.31 3.45
CA ALA A 144 16.90 4.12 2.63
C ALA A 144 16.68 2.85 3.45
N ASP A 145 17.49 2.63 4.48
CA ASP A 145 17.45 1.39 5.26
C ASP A 145 16.15 1.25 6.05
N ALA A 146 15.69 2.32 6.71
CA ALA A 146 14.48 2.27 7.52
C ALA A 146 13.20 2.16 6.67
N LEU A 147 13.16 2.78 5.48
CA LEU A 147 12.03 2.60 4.56
C LEU A 147 11.98 1.17 4.02
N THR A 148 13.13 0.60 3.63
CA THR A 148 13.22 -0.82 3.24
C THR A 148 12.73 -1.74 4.37
N ALA A 149 13.20 -1.52 5.61
CA ALA A 149 12.80 -2.32 6.75
C ALA A 149 11.28 -2.26 7.01
N MET A 150 10.70 -1.05 6.98
CA MET A 150 9.27 -0.84 7.15
C MET A 150 8.45 -1.49 6.02
N ARG A 151 8.88 -1.38 4.76
CA ARG A 151 8.21 -2.08 3.63
C ARG A 151 8.23 -3.59 3.80
N GLY A 152 9.32 -4.14 4.33
CA GLY A 152 9.41 -5.54 4.72
C GLY A 152 8.41 -5.93 5.81
N VAL A 153 8.20 -5.07 6.81
CA VAL A 153 7.15 -5.25 7.83
C VAL A 153 5.77 -5.27 7.18
N LEU A 154 5.43 -4.26 6.37
CA LEU A 154 4.13 -4.17 5.68
C LEU A 154 3.81 -5.45 4.91
N THR A 155 4.78 -6.02 4.19
CA THR A 155 4.59 -7.27 3.45
C THR A 155 4.34 -8.46 4.38
N ARG A 156 5.07 -8.59 5.48
CA ARG A 156 4.87 -9.71 6.42
C ARG A 156 3.52 -9.68 7.13
N VAL A 157 2.98 -8.50 7.40
CA VAL A 157 1.74 -8.32 8.18
C VAL A 157 0.48 -8.18 7.32
N SER A 158 0.60 -8.30 6.00
CA SER A 158 -0.53 -8.25 5.07
C SER A 158 -0.70 -9.58 4.33
N ASP A 159 -1.94 -9.89 3.95
CA ASP A 159 -2.30 -11.02 3.11
C ASP A 159 -2.17 -10.69 1.61
N ALA A 160 -2.32 -9.42 1.25
CA ALA A 160 -2.32 -8.94 -0.13
C ALA A 160 -1.90 -7.48 -0.20
N ARG A 161 -1.43 -7.04 -1.36
CA ARG A 161 -1.02 -5.67 -1.62
C ARG A 161 -1.70 -5.09 -2.85
N VAL A 162 -2.20 -3.87 -2.74
CA VAL A 162 -2.72 -3.05 -3.84
C VAL A 162 -1.76 -1.89 -4.07
N VAL A 163 -1.23 -1.76 -5.30
CA VAL A 163 -0.32 -0.67 -5.68
C VAL A 163 -0.96 0.22 -6.76
N VAL A 164 -0.90 1.53 -6.56
CA VAL A 164 -1.50 2.53 -7.47
C VAL A 164 -0.51 3.66 -7.73
N GLY A 165 -0.20 3.89 -9.01
CA GLY A 165 0.69 4.97 -9.45
C GLY A 165 2.14 4.79 -9.03
N GLY A 166 2.79 5.88 -8.62
CA GLY A 166 4.11 5.88 -8.01
C GLY A 166 5.13 6.76 -8.73
N ARG A 167 5.79 7.64 -7.97
CA ARG A 167 6.81 8.54 -8.51
C ARG A 167 8.02 7.75 -8.99
N THR A 168 8.48 8.03 -10.20
CA THR A 168 9.70 7.44 -10.78
C THR A 168 10.95 8.29 -10.51
N GLU A 169 10.77 9.52 -9.98
CA GLU A 169 11.83 10.48 -9.67
C GLU A 169 11.55 11.18 -8.33
N GLY A 170 12.57 11.81 -7.74
CA GLY A 170 12.41 12.60 -6.51
C GLY A 170 11.91 11.81 -5.30
N TYR A 171 12.09 10.49 -5.31
CA TYR A 171 11.74 9.60 -4.20
C TYR A 171 12.86 9.50 -3.17
N LYS A 172 12.51 9.04 -1.96
CA LYS A 172 13.46 8.67 -0.90
C LYS A 172 13.58 7.16 -0.82
N GLY A 173 14.81 6.68 -0.66
CA GLY A 173 15.15 5.27 -0.54
C GLY A 173 15.92 4.73 -1.74
N ARG A 174 16.04 3.41 -1.82
CA ARG A 174 16.90 2.73 -2.81
C ARG A 174 16.28 2.72 -4.21
N MET A 175 14.96 2.73 -4.30
CA MET A 175 14.18 2.75 -5.53
C MET A 175 12.82 3.43 -5.27
N PRO A 176 11.97 3.69 -6.29
CA PRO A 176 10.62 4.19 -6.08
C PRO A 176 9.87 3.39 -5.02
N GLY A 177 9.17 4.07 -4.12
CA GLY A 177 8.56 3.39 -2.97
C GLY A 177 7.55 2.31 -3.36
N ILE A 178 6.66 2.64 -4.30
CA ILE A 178 5.68 1.69 -4.84
C ILE A 178 6.38 0.51 -5.54
N ALA A 179 7.53 0.75 -6.20
CA ALA A 179 8.29 -0.32 -6.82
C ALA A 179 8.92 -1.25 -5.77
N GLU A 180 9.56 -0.71 -4.74
CA GLU A 180 10.14 -1.56 -3.69
C GLU A 180 9.07 -2.40 -2.97
N GLU A 181 7.90 -1.81 -2.73
CA GLU A 181 6.74 -2.50 -2.17
C GLU A 181 6.20 -3.62 -3.07
N ALA A 182 6.10 -3.37 -4.38
CA ALA A 182 5.72 -4.38 -5.36
C ALA A 182 6.76 -5.50 -5.45
N LEU A 183 8.05 -5.15 -5.49
CA LEU A 183 9.15 -6.11 -5.55
C LEU A 183 9.15 -7.01 -4.32
N THR A 184 9.02 -6.42 -3.13
CA THR A 184 8.95 -7.17 -1.86
C THR A 184 7.75 -8.12 -1.85
N ALA A 185 6.59 -7.70 -2.37
CA ALA A 185 5.42 -8.58 -2.48
C ALA A 185 5.64 -9.75 -3.45
N LEU A 186 6.24 -9.49 -4.62
CA LEU A 186 6.56 -10.52 -5.61
C LEU A 186 7.56 -11.55 -5.07
N GLU A 187 8.62 -11.08 -4.40
CA GLU A 187 9.62 -11.95 -3.75
C GLU A 187 9.01 -12.82 -2.65
N ALA A 188 8.09 -12.25 -1.86
CA ALA A 188 7.35 -12.96 -0.82
C ALA A 188 6.21 -13.83 -1.37
N ALA A 189 6.03 -13.89 -2.70
CA ALA A 189 4.90 -14.59 -3.32
C ALA A 189 3.52 -14.11 -2.82
N GLN A 190 3.45 -12.87 -2.35
CA GLN A 190 2.23 -12.25 -1.84
C GLN A 190 1.34 -11.78 -3.00
N PRO A 191 0.01 -12.02 -2.93
CA PRO A 191 -0.95 -11.45 -3.86
C PRO A 191 -0.74 -9.94 -4.12
N LEU A 192 -0.49 -9.58 -5.37
CA LEU A 192 -0.23 -8.20 -5.80
C LEU A 192 -1.26 -7.74 -6.85
N PHE A 193 -1.99 -6.68 -6.54
CA PHE A 193 -2.90 -6.00 -7.46
C PHE A 193 -2.23 -4.72 -7.97
N LEU A 194 -1.97 -4.67 -9.29
CA LEU A 194 -1.21 -3.61 -9.94
C LEU A 194 -2.13 -2.69 -10.74
N LEU A 195 -2.25 -1.41 -10.34
CA LEU A 195 -3.07 -0.42 -11.03
C LEU A 195 -2.19 0.54 -11.84
N GLY A 196 -1.67 0.04 -12.98
CA GLY A 196 -0.81 0.78 -13.90
C GLY A 196 -1.52 1.85 -14.77
N GLY A 197 -2.85 1.90 -14.73
CA GLY A 197 -3.64 2.93 -15.42
C GLY A 197 -3.36 4.33 -14.89
N PHE A 198 -2.94 4.44 -13.63
CA PHE A 198 -2.60 5.70 -12.96
C PHE A 198 -1.14 6.16 -13.17
N GLY A 199 -0.43 5.53 -14.11
CA GLY A 199 0.93 5.92 -14.48
C GLY A 199 2.01 5.47 -13.50
N GLY A 200 3.18 6.09 -13.64
CA GLY A 200 4.30 5.93 -12.71
C GLY A 200 4.93 4.54 -12.70
N CYS A 201 5.64 4.22 -11.63
CA CYS A 201 6.35 2.95 -11.57
C CYS A 201 5.40 1.73 -11.55
N ALA A 202 4.15 1.85 -11.09
CA ALA A 202 3.16 0.78 -11.26
C ALA A 202 2.92 0.43 -12.74
N ARG A 203 2.87 1.45 -13.61
CA ARG A 203 2.77 1.26 -15.06
C ARG A 203 4.04 0.61 -15.63
N ASP A 204 5.20 1.08 -15.22
CA ASP A 204 6.48 0.56 -15.69
C ASP A 204 6.68 -0.91 -15.30
N ILE A 205 6.24 -1.29 -14.09
CA ILE A 205 6.22 -2.68 -13.65
C ILE A 205 5.28 -3.50 -14.53
N ALA A 206 4.08 -2.99 -14.84
CA ALA A 206 3.12 -3.69 -15.69
C ALA A 206 3.66 -3.91 -17.12
N ILE A 207 4.39 -2.94 -17.67
CA ILE A 207 5.13 -3.07 -18.93
C ILE A 207 6.19 -4.16 -18.80
N THR A 208 7.02 -4.12 -17.74
CA THR A 208 8.11 -5.09 -17.51
C THR A 208 7.58 -6.52 -17.37
N LEU A 209 6.42 -6.71 -16.72
CA LEU A 209 5.71 -7.99 -16.59
C LEU A 209 4.94 -8.41 -17.86
N LYS A 210 5.06 -7.65 -18.96
CA LYS A 210 4.40 -7.89 -20.26
C LYS A 210 2.86 -7.86 -20.20
N LEU A 211 2.30 -7.11 -19.25
CA LEU A 211 0.85 -6.88 -19.14
C LEU A 211 0.39 -5.65 -19.93
N LEU A 212 1.33 -4.75 -20.24
CA LEU A 212 1.14 -3.57 -21.09
C LEU A 212 2.16 -3.61 -22.24
N PRO A 213 1.84 -2.99 -23.39
CA PRO A 213 2.80 -2.86 -24.48
C PRO A 213 3.99 -1.97 -24.08
N GLU A 214 5.19 -2.33 -24.54
CA GLU A 214 6.37 -1.49 -24.36
C GLU A 214 6.23 -0.17 -25.15
N PRO A 215 6.42 0.99 -24.51
CA PRO A 215 6.41 2.27 -25.21
C PRO A 215 7.70 2.46 -26.02
N VAL A 216 7.67 3.39 -26.96
CA VAL A 216 8.84 3.76 -27.80
C VAL A 216 9.99 4.31 -26.95
N SER A 217 9.69 4.92 -25.80
CA SER A 217 10.66 5.41 -24.83
C SER A 217 10.04 5.37 -23.44
N PHE A 218 10.81 4.94 -22.44
CA PHE A 218 10.49 5.07 -21.02
C PHE A 218 11.76 5.44 -20.26
N VAL A 219 11.62 6.23 -19.19
CA VAL A 219 12.75 6.60 -18.32
C VAL A 219 12.95 5.50 -17.31
N ALA A 220 14.09 4.83 -17.37
CA ALA A 220 14.41 3.79 -16.40
C ALA A 220 14.73 4.40 -15.03
N TRP A 221 14.22 3.76 -13.98
CA TRP A 221 14.53 4.09 -12.59
C TRP A 221 15.32 2.95 -11.93
N ASN A 222 16.07 3.29 -10.87
CA ASN A 222 16.93 2.34 -10.19
C ASN A 222 16.13 1.13 -9.67
N GLY A 223 16.57 -0.09 -9.99
CA GLY A 223 15.90 -1.32 -9.58
C GLY A 223 14.79 -1.83 -10.51
N GLN A 224 14.49 -1.16 -11.63
CA GLN A 224 13.47 -1.64 -12.57
C GLN A 224 13.81 -3.02 -13.17
N ASP A 225 15.08 -3.29 -13.40
CA ASP A 225 15.54 -4.56 -13.97
C ASP A 225 15.30 -5.76 -13.04
N GLU A 226 15.13 -5.55 -11.74
CA GLU A 226 14.79 -6.59 -10.75
C GLU A 226 13.45 -7.26 -11.06
N PHE A 227 12.57 -6.59 -11.81
CA PHE A 227 11.26 -7.12 -12.19
C PHE A 227 11.34 -8.07 -13.39
N ARG A 228 12.41 -8.06 -14.18
CA ARG A 228 12.56 -8.89 -15.39
C ARG A 228 12.59 -10.41 -15.11
N ARG A 229 12.85 -10.80 -13.86
CA ARG A 229 12.80 -12.21 -13.42
C ARG A 229 11.39 -12.72 -13.13
N PHE A 230 10.38 -11.85 -13.17
CA PHE A 230 8.99 -12.20 -12.95
C PHE A 230 8.17 -12.08 -14.24
N ASP A 231 7.02 -12.75 -14.25
CA ASP A 231 5.99 -12.62 -15.28
C ASP A 231 4.63 -12.30 -14.64
N SER A 232 3.59 -12.19 -15.47
CA SER A 232 2.23 -11.93 -15.00
C SER A 232 1.68 -13.00 -14.04
N GLY A 233 2.20 -14.23 -14.07
CA GLY A 233 1.83 -15.31 -13.14
C GLY A 233 2.34 -15.08 -11.72
N ALA A 234 3.37 -14.25 -11.55
CA ALA A 234 3.91 -13.89 -10.25
C ALA A 234 2.97 -13.05 -9.39
N LEU A 235 1.94 -12.42 -9.99
CA LEU A 235 0.99 -11.56 -9.27
C LEU A 235 0.14 -12.31 -8.23
N ARG A 236 -0.16 -13.61 -8.45
CA ARG A 236 -0.85 -14.51 -7.49
C ARG A 236 -2.11 -13.92 -6.82
N ASN A 237 -2.80 -13.03 -7.51
CA ASN A 237 -3.86 -12.21 -6.93
C ASN A 237 -5.29 -12.78 -7.15
N GLY A 238 -5.38 -14.04 -7.59
CA GLY A 238 -6.66 -14.71 -7.85
C GLY A 238 -7.36 -14.30 -9.16
N LEU A 239 -6.75 -13.41 -9.94
CA LEU A 239 -7.23 -13.01 -11.25
C LEU A 239 -6.59 -13.83 -12.38
N THR A 240 -7.31 -13.99 -13.48
CA THR A 240 -6.74 -14.56 -14.71
C THR A 240 -5.77 -13.57 -15.36
N VAL A 241 -5.01 -14.03 -16.36
CA VAL A 241 -4.11 -13.15 -17.14
C VAL A 241 -4.88 -12.02 -17.80
N ASP A 242 -6.05 -12.30 -18.41
CA ASP A 242 -6.87 -11.28 -19.07
C ASP A 242 -7.48 -10.28 -18.08
N GLU A 243 -7.92 -10.76 -16.91
CA GLU A 243 -8.42 -9.89 -15.84
C GLU A 243 -7.30 -8.98 -15.30
N ASN A 244 -6.10 -9.52 -15.11
CA ASN A 244 -4.93 -8.73 -14.73
C ASN A 244 -4.58 -7.70 -15.80
N ALA A 245 -4.59 -8.08 -17.07
CA ALA A 245 -4.35 -7.17 -18.19
C ALA A 245 -5.37 -6.02 -18.22
N THR A 246 -6.63 -6.27 -17.86
CA THR A 246 -7.64 -5.21 -17.72
C THR A 246 -7.40 -4.35 -16.49
N LEU A 247 -7.14 -4.95 -15.33
CA LEU A 247 -6.85 -4.23 -14.09
C LEU A 247 -5.64 -3.28 -14.22
N VAL A 248 -4.54 -3.71 -14.86
CA VAL A 248 -3.38 -2.82 -15.04
C VAL A 248 -3.64 -1.66 -15.99
N ARG A 249 -4.62 -1.77 -16.90
CA ARG A 249 -4.96 -0.70 -17.86
C ARG A 249 -5.97 0.28 -17.33
N THR A 250 -6.87 -0.18 -16.45
CA THR A 250 -8.04 0.62 -16.10
C THR A 250 -7.68 1.87 -15.31
N VAL A 251 -8.36 2.95 -15.65
CA VAL A 251 -8.44 4.19 -14.87
C VAL A 251 -9.81 4.33 -14.20
N HIS A 252 -10.73 3.40 -14.49
CA HIS A 252 -12.06 3.39 -13.94
C HIS A 252 -12.03 2.72 -12.57
N VAL A 253 -12.28 3.53 -11.55
CA VAL A 253 -12.12 3.11 -10.15
C VAL A 253 -13.05 1.94 -9.80
N ASP A 254 -14.30 1.97 -10.26
CA ASP A 254 -15.27 0.89 -10.02
C ASP A 254 -14.81 -0.45 -10.62
N GLU A 255 -14.19 -0.41 -11.81
CA GLU A 255 -13.64 -1.60 -12.46
C GLU A 255 -12.44 -2.14 -11.68
N ALA A 256 -11.55 -1.25 -11.23
CA ALA A 256 -10.41 -1.63 -10.39
C ALA A 256 -10.86 -2.29 -9.09
N VAL A 257 -11.83 -1.70 -8.38
CA VAL A 257 -12.42 -2.26 -7.15
C VAL A 257 -13.04 -3.63 -7.42
N ALA A 258 -13.81 -3.77 -8.51
CA ALA A 258 -14.44 -5.04 -8.85
C ALA A 258 -13.42 -6.17 -9.06
N PHE A 259 -12.29 -5.89 -9.72
CA PHE A 259 -11.21 -6.86 -9.90
C PHE A 259 -10.46 -7.14 -8.60
N ILE A 260 -10.14 -6.13 -7.80
CA ILE A 260 -9.49 -6.33 -6.48
C ILE A 260 -10.33 -7.26 -5.62
N LEU A 261 -11.63 -6.95 -5.45
CA LEU A 261 -12.53 -7.76 -4.64
C LEU A 261 -12.69 -9.17 -5.23
N ARG A 262 -12.83 -9.30 -6.55
CA ARG A 262 -12.93 -10.61 -7.21
C ARG A 262 -11.70 -11.49 -6.92
N GLY A 263 -10.51 -10.92 -7.04
CA GLY A 263 -9.27 -11.63 -6.75
C GLY A 263 -9.19 -12.09 -5.30
N LEU A 264 -9.41 -11.15 -4.36
CA LEU A 264 -9.40 -11.43 -2.92
C LEU A 264 -10.44 -12.48 -2.52
N LEU A 265 -11.66 -12.39 -3.04
CA LEU A 265 -12.73 -13.36 -2.75
C LEU A 265 -12.45 -14.75 -3.31
N ARG A 266 -11.76 -14.86 -4.45
CA ARG A 266 -11.32 -16.16 -4.98
C ARG A 266 -10.24 -16.77 -4.11
N LEU A 267 -9.28 -15.97 -3.66
CA LEU A 267 -8.23 -16.41 -2.73
C LEU A 267 -8.83 -16.84 -1.38
N ALA A 268 -9.81 -16.11 -0.86
CA ALA A 268 -10.50 -16.45 0.40
C ALA A 268 -11.29 -17.77 0.33
N LYS A 269 -11.74 -18.17 -0.87
CA LYS A 269 -12.46 -19.44 -1.10
C LYS A 269 -11.55 -20.65 -1.29
N GLN A 270 -10.26 -20.45 -1.53
CA GLN A 270 -9.33 -21.57 -1.67
C GLN A 270 -9.09 -22.19 -0.28
N PRO A 271 -9.26 -23.51 -0.11
CA PRO A 271 -8.91 -24.16 1.14
C PRO A 271 -7.42 -23.93 1.41
N ALA A 272 -7.06 -23.61 2.67
CA ALA A 272 -5.67 -23.58 3.08
C ALA A 272 -5.05 -24.94 2.71
N GLY A 273 -4.11 -24.93 1.76
CA GLY A 273 -3.46 -26.16 1.30
C GLY A 273 -2.78 -26.88 2.47
N PRO A 274 -2.61 -28.21 2.40
CA PRO A 274 -1.89 -28.93 3.43
C PRO A 274 -0.44 -28.44 3.42
N PHE A 275 0.03 -27.98 4.60
CA PHE A 275 1.44 -27.73 4.88
C PHE A 275 2.24 -29.04 4.82
#